data_AF-A0A554K1V7-F1
#
_entry.id   AF-A0A554K1V7-F1
#
_cell.length_a   1.000
_cell.length_b   1.000
_cell.length_c   1.000
_cell.angle_alpha   90.00
_cell.angle_beta   90.00
_cell.angle_gamma   90.00
#
_symmetry.space_group_name_H-M   'P 1'
#
loop_
_entity.id
_entity.type
_entity.pdbx_description
1 polymer ?
#
loop_
_entity_poly.entity_id
_entity_poly.type
_entity_poly.pdbx_seq_one_letter_code
_entity_poly.pdbx_strand_id
1 'polypeptide(L)'
;MYYVYIIECQDKTLYTGITTDIQRRFKEHDSGKGGAYTRAKKVKKVLYTEKFKTRSEASKREAEIKGWGREEKLKLILSKK
;
A
#
# COMPACT_ATOMS: atom_id res chain seq x y z
N MET A 1 4.15 -2.83 -15.50
CA MET A 1 3.36 -3.51 -14.44
C MET A 1 3.13 -2.52 -13.31
N TYR A 2 1.90 -2.44 -12.80
CA TYR A 2 1.56 -1.63 -11.64
C TYR A 2 1.26 -2.54 -10.45
N TYR A 3 1.47 -2.04 -9.26
CA TYR A 3 1.28 -2.76 -8.02
C TYR A 3 0.43 -1.92 -7.08
N VAL A 4 -0.67 -2.49 -6.60
CA VAL A 4 -1.42 -1.96 -5.47
C VAL A 4 -0.82 -2.56 -4.22
N TYR A 5 -0.57 -1.74 -3.20
CA TYR A 5 -0.02 -2.21 -1.94
C TYR A 5 -0.76 -1.62 -0.75
N ILE A 6 -0.78 -2.40 0.33
CA ILE A 6 -1.25 -1.97 1.65
C ILE A 6 -0.08 -2.09 2.61
N ILE A 7 0.26 -0.99 3.27
CA ILE A 7 1.26 -0.95 4.32
C ILE A 7 0.63 -0.59 5.66
N GLU A 8 1.16 -1.18 6.72
CA GLU A 8 0.88 -0.80 8.08
C GLU A 8 1.96 0.19 8.56
N CYS A 9 1.53 1.37 9.00
CA CYS A 9 2.41 2.32 9.69
C CYS A 9 2.49 1.98 11.18
N GLN A 10 3.51 2.49 11.89
CA GLN A 10 3.68 2.25 13.33
C GLN A 10 2.45 2.60 14.17
N ASP A 11 1.70 3.62 13.75
CA ASP A 11 0.45 4.10 14.38
C ASP A 11 -0.77 3.16 14.15
N LYS A 12 -0.58 1.93 13.66
CA LYS A 12 -1.65 0.99 13.25
C LYS A 12 -2.60 1.54 12.17
N THR A 13 -2.22 2.64 11.52
CA THR A 13 -2.91 3.17 10.33
C THR A 13 -2.56 2.29 9.12
N LEU A 14 -3.56 1.99 8.29
CA LEU A 14 -3.37 1.31 7.01
C LEU A 14 -3.27 2.35 5.89
N TYR A 15 -2.16 2.34 5.17
CA TYR A 15 -1.98 3.16 3.97
C TYR A 15 -2.10 2.29 2.73
N THR A 16 -2.81 2.81 1.74
CA THR A 16 -3.08 2.14 0.47
C THR A 16 -2.57 3.04 -0.66
N GLY A 17 -1.91 2.45 -1.64
CA GLY A 17 -1.38 3.20 -2.77
C GLY A 17 -1.00 2.30 -3.93
N ILE A 18 -0.66 2.94 -5.06
CA ILE A 18 -0.18 2.25 -6.25
C ILE A 18 1.25 2.67 -6.59
N THR A 19 2.03 1.72 -7.07
CA THR A 19 3.40 1.95 -7.54
C THR A 19 3.76 1.04 -8.70
N THR A 20 4.66 1.48 -9.56
CA THR A 20 5.29 0.60 -10.56
C THR A 20 6.44 -0.20 -9.95
N ASP A 21 6.98 0.27 -8.83
CA ASP A 21 8.14 -0.32 -8.16
C ASP A 21 7.92 -0.29 -6.64
N ILE A 22 7.62 -1.45 -6.03
CA ILE A 22 7.41 -1.57 -4.58
C ILE A 22 8.74 -1.50 -3.83
N GLN A 23 9.79 -2.13 -4.36
CA GLN A 23 11.10 -2.23 -3.71
C GLN A 23 11.73 -0.85 -3.55
N ARG A 24 11.75 -0.07 -4.64
CA ARG A 24 12.21 1.31 -4.61
C ARG A 24 11.41 2.15 -3.61
N ARG A 25 10.08 2.03 -3.64
CA ARG A 25 9.18 2.87 -2.82
C ARG A 25 9.24 2.51 -1.35
N PHE A 26 9.35 1.22 -1.02
CA PHE A 26 9.60 0.75 0.35
C PHE A 26 10.94 1.30 0.86
N LYS A 27 11.99 1.23 0.05
CA LYS A 27 13.32 1.78 0.40
C LYS A 27 13.29 3.30 0.54
N GLU A 28 12.56 4.03 -0.31
CA GLU A 28 12.34 5.48 -0.17
C GLU A 28 11.59 5.83 1.12
N HIS A 29 10.58 5.03 1.50
CA HIS A 29 9.86 5.19 2.75
C HIS A 29 10.69 4.86 4.00
N ASP A 30 11.51 3.80 3.94
CA ASP A 30 12.42 3.37 5.00
C ASP A 30 13.57 4.36 5.23
N SER A 31 14.17 4.87 4.14
CA SER A 31 15.25 5.87 4.17
C SER A 31 14.78 7.31 4.44
N GLY A 32 13.48 7.53 4.66
CA GLY A 32 12.93 8.86 4.96
C GLY A 32 12.98 9.84 3.78
N LYS A 33 13.18 9.36 2.54
CA LYS A 33 13.17 10.16 1.30
C LYS A 33 11.85 10.06 0.51
N GLY A 34 10.88 9.27 0.97
CA GLY A 34 9.54 9.23 0.40
C GLY A 34 8.74 10.52 0.64
N GLY A 35 7.58 10.65 -0.04
CA GLY A 35 6.71 11.82 0.10
C GLY A 35 6.38 12.17 1.55
N ALA A 36 6.15 13.46 1.83
CA ALA A 36 6.07 14.06 3.18
C ALA A 36 5.33 13.23 4.24
N TYR A 37 4.26 12.51 3.85
CA TYR A 37 3.45 11.66 4.73
C TYR A 37 4.18 10.40 5.25
N THR A 38 5.03 9.79 4.42
CA THR A 38 5.74 8.55 4.77
C THR A 38 7.07 8.76 5.46
N ARG A 39 7.66 9.96 5.34
CA ARG A 39 8.78 10.41 6.18
C ARG A 39 8.38 10.52 7.65
N ALA A 40 7.11 10.85 7.91
CA ALA A 40 6.59 11.06 9.26
C ALA A 40 6.10 9.78 9.98
N LYS A 41 5.70 8.73 9.25
CA LYS A 41 4.91 7.62 9.83
C LYS A 41 5.60 6.26 9.96
N LYS A 42 6.92 6.13 9.73
CA LYS A 42 7.72 4.88 9.83
C LYS A 42 6.95 3.62 9.42
N VAL A 43 7.10 3.22 8.17
CA VAL A 43 6.46 2.01 7.65
C VAL A 43 6.89 0.80 8.47
N LYS A 44 5.93 0.07 9.03
CA LYS A 44 6.21 -1.10 9.86
C LYS A 44 6.38 -2.35 9.00
N LYS A 45 5.43 -2.58 8.10
CA LYS A 45 5.44 -3.74 7.19
C LYS A 45 4.49 -3.54 6.02
N VAL A 46 4.79 -4.21 4.92
CA VAL A 46 3.84 -4.41 3.81
C VAL A 46 2.93 -5.58 4.19
N LEU A 47 1.62 -5.35 4.20
CA LEU A 47 0.61 -6.35 4.53
C LEU A 47 0.04 -7.03 3.29
N TYR A 48 0.00 -6.33 2.17
CA TYR A 48 -0.60 -6.82 0.94
C TYR A 48 0.04 -6.19 -0.29
N THR A 49 0.19 -6.98 -1.35
CA THR A 49 0.59 -6.50 -2.67
C THR A 49 -0.19 -7.23 -3.76
N GLU A 50 -0.56 -6.51 -4.81
CA GLU A 50 -1.29 -7.07 -5.95
C GLU A 50 -0.81 -6.45 -7.25
N LYS A 51 -0.52 -7.27 -8.26
CA LYS A 51 -0.02 -6.81 -9.56
C LYS A 51 -1.15 -6.60 -10.55
N PHE A 52 -1.03 -5.54 -11.34
CA PHE A 52 -1.92 -5.17 -12.42
C PHE A 52 -1.10 -4.84 -13.68
N LYS A 53 -1.69 -5.09 -14.85
CA LYS A 53 -1.02 -4.81 -16.13
C LYS A 53 -1.02 -3.30 -16.42
N THR A 54 -2.13 -2.63 -16.15
CA THR A 54 -2.31 -1.20 -16.44
C THR A 54 -2.46 -0.33 -15.19
N ARG A 55 -2.17 0.96 -15.32
CA ARG A 55 -2.40 1.96 -14.25
C ARG A 55 -3.88 2.06 -13.90
N SER A 56 -4.75 2.01 -14.91
CA SER A 56 -6.19 2.17 -14.74
C SER A 56 -6.79 1.07 -13.88
N GLU A 57 -6.40 -0.19 -14.10
CA GLU A 57 -6.82 -1.32 -13.26
C GLU A 57 -6.34 -1.14 -11.81
N ALA A 58 -5.06 -0.80 -11.63
CA ALA A 58 -4.49 -0.56 -10.30
C ALA A 58 -5.21 0.60 -9.58
N SER A 59 -5.52 1.68 -10.28
CA SER A 59 -6.19 2.85 -9.71
C SER A 59 -7.64 2.57 -9.35
N LYS A 60 -8.37 1.78 -10.16
CA LYS A 60 -9.73 1.33 -9.81
C LYS A 60 -9.71 0.49 -8.54
N ARG A 61 -8.77 -0.46 -8.45
CA ARG A 61 -8.60 -1.31 -7.27
C ARG A 61 -8.20 -0.50 -6.03
N GLU A 62 -7.31 0.47 -6.19
CA GLU A 62 -6.93 1.38 -5.10
C GLU A 62 -8.13 2.18 -4.58
N ALA A 63 -8.98 2.69 -5.47
CA ALA A 63 -10.19 3.42 -5.10
C ALA A 63 -11.19 2.52 -4.34
N GLU A 64 -11.42 1.28 -4.81
CA GLU A 64 -12.21 0.27 -4.08
C GLU A 64 -11.66 0.08 -2.66
N ILE A 65 -10.37 -0.25 -2.55
CA ILE A 65 -9.74 -0.53 -1.26
C ILE A 65 -9.76 0.73 -0.38
N LYS A 66 -9.59 1.93 -0.93
CA LYS A 66 -9.68 3.18 -0.15
C LYS A 66 -11.05 3.34 0.51
N GLY A 67 -12.12 3.03 -0.21
CA GLY A 67 -13.50 3.09 0.28
C GLY A 67 -13.84 2.04 1.35
N TRP A 68 -13.07 0.97 1.43
CA TRP A 68 -13.32 -0.11 2.38
C TRP A 68 -13.05 0.27 3.84
N GLY A 69 -13.85 -0.33 4.72
CA GLY A 69 -13.62 -0.29 6.16
C GLY A 69 -12.32 -0.99 6.55
N ARG A 70 -11.86 -0.77 7.79
CA ARG A 70 -10.66 -1.44 8.32
C ARG A 70 -10.78 -2.97 8.27
N GLU A 71 -11.94 -3.50 8.60
CA GLU A 71 -12.20 -4.95 8.62
C GLU A 71 -12.11 -5.59 7.23
N GLU A 72 -12.66 -4.95 6.20
CA GLU A 72 -12.60 -5.44 4.82
C GLU A 72 -11.15 -5.45 4.30
N LYS A 73 -10.39 -4.39 4.59
CA LYS A 73 -8.95 -4.34 4.29
C LYS A 73 -8.21 -5.51 4.96
N LEU A 74 -8.49 -5.77 6.22
CA LEU A 74 -7.90 -6.89 6.96
C LEU A 74 -8.31 -8.25 6.40
N LYS A 75 -9.58 -8.43 6.00
CA LYS A 75 -10.06 -9.64 5.31
C LYS A 75 -9.30 -9.86 4.00
N LEU A 76 -9.08 -8.82 3.20
CA LEU A 76 -8.29 -8.91 1.97
C LEU A 76 -6.84 -9.34 2.25
N ILE A 77 -6.22 -8.74 3.27
CA ILE A 77 -4.88 -9.09 3.72
C ILE A 77 -4.81 -10.56 4.15
N LEU A 78 -5.79 -11.04 4.90
CA LEU A 78 -5.86 -12.42 5.39
C LEU A 78 -6.18 -13.43 4.28
N SER A 79 -7.03 -13.06 3.32
CA SER A 79 -7.50 -13.93 2.25
C SER A 79 -6.44 -14.22 1.18
N LYS A 80 -5.36 -13.43 1.10
CA LYS A 80 -4.27 -13.59 0.13
C LYS A 80 -2.99 -14.18 0.73
N LYS A 81 -3.11 -14.77 1.92
CA LYS A 81 -1.98 -15.37 2.64
C LYS A 81 -1.67 -16.78 2.16
#